data_AF-A0A7C6MZP9-F1
#
_entry.id   AF-A0A7C6MZP9-F1
#
_cell.length_a   1.000
_cell.length_b   1.000
_cell.length_c   1.000
_cell.angle_alpha   90.00
_cell.angle_beta   90.00
_cell.angle_gamma   90.00
#
_symmetry.space_group_name_H-M   'P 1'
#
loop_
_entity.id
_entity.type
_entity.pdbx_description
1 polymer ?
#
loop_
_entity_poly.entity_id
_entity_poly.type
_entity_poly.pdbx_seq_one_letter_code
_entity_poly.pdbx_strand_id
1 'polypeptide(L)'
;MTQYNYNIVASSNEHTVVAEYECKYTSSKSYQSESKLEEEFISLLTSQGYEYLNINSEEDLIENLRKQLEKVNSYTFTDAEWERFFKECISNPNEGIVEKTRKIQQDHIQILKRDDGTTKNIY
;
A
#
# COMPACT_ATOMS: atom_id res chain seq x y z
N MET A 1 26.30 15.72 27.96
CA MET A 1 25.73 15.68 26.61
C MET A 1 26.82 16.16 25.66
N THR A 2 27.37 15.27 24.83
CA THR A 2 28.32 15.64 23.79
C THR A 2 27.55 16.33 22.67
N GLN A 3 27.71 17.64 22.53
CA GLN A 3 27.09 18.44 21.48
C GLN A 3 27.85 18.19 20.18
N TYR A 4 27.32 17.32 19.33
CA TYR A 4 27.81 17.15 17.97
C TYR A 4 27.44 18.41 17.18
N ASN A 5 28.46 19.23 16.89
CA ASN A 5 28.26 20.44 16.11
C ASN A 5 28.31 20.06 14.62
N TYR A 6 27.16 19.68 14.07
CA TYR A 6 27.03 19.37 12.65
C TYR A 6 27.13 20.65 11.83
N ASN A 7 28.02 20.69 10.84
CA ASN A 7 28.01 21.74 9.82
C ASN A 7 26.93 21.37 8.79
N ILE A 8 25.68 21.71 9.10
CA ILE A 8 24.52 21.39 8.26
C ILE A 8 24.61 22.21 6.98
N VAL A 9 24.92 21.54 5.86
CA VAL A 9 25.00 22.17 4.54
C VAL A 9 23.62 22.25 3.87
N ALA A 10 22.70 21.33 4.21
CA ALA A 10 21.29 21.33 3.80
C ALA A 10 20.43 20.51 4.80
N SER A 11 19.19 20.93 5.02
CA SER A 11 18.19 20.23 5.85
C SER A 11 16.84 20.22 5.13
N SER A 12 16.20 19.06 5.04
CA SER A 12 14.86 18.88 4.48
C SER A 12 14.14 17.72 5.19
N ASN A 13 12.83 17.86 5.33
CA ASN A 13 11.95 16.84 5.91
C ASN A 13 11.48 15.80 4.87
N GLU A 14 11.93 15.90 3.63
CA GLU A 14 11.52 15.03 2.52
C GLU A 14 12.43 13.80 2.33
N HIS A 15 13.49 13.70 3.13
CA HIS A 15 14.41 12.56 3.10
C HIS A 15 13.88 11.40 3.95
N THR A 16 13.94 10.19 3.40
CA THR A 16 13.57 8.95 4.11
C THR A 16 14.66 8.45 5.06
N VAL A 17 15.91 8.93 4.89
CA VAL A 17 17.03 8.63 5.78
C VAL A 17 17.21 9.79 6.75
N VAL A 18 16.97 9.52 8.03
CA VAL A 18 17.11 10.52 9.10
C VAL A 18 18.58 10.66 9.54
N ALA A 19 19.04 11.91 9.70
CA ALA A 19 20.39 12.19 10.18
C ALA A 19 20.53 11.94 11.70
N GLU A 20 19.44 12.13 12.44
CA GLU A 20 19.36 11.89 13.88
C GLU A 20 18.00 11.28 14.20
N TYR A 21 17.99 10.29 15.11
CA TYR A 21 16.77 9.65 15.59
C TYR A 21 16.80 9.62 17.12
N GLU A 22 15.84 10.31 17.74
CA GLU A 22 15.63 10.20 19.18
C GLU A 22 15.03 8.83 19.50
N CYS A 23 15.88 7.98 20.05
CA CYS A 23 15.54 6.62 20.38
C CYS A 23 14.57 6.56 21.57
N LYS A 24 13.27 6.41 21.28
CA LYS A 24 12.20 6.29 22.30
C LYS A 24 11.97 4.84 22.78
N TYR A 25 13.02 4.04 22.97
CA TYR A 25 12.79 2.72 23.59
C TYR A 25 12.45 2.90 25.07
N THR A 26 11.22 2.58 25.43
CA THR A 26 10.92 2.17 26.80
C THR A 26 11.63 0.83 27.00
N SER A 27 12.40 0.67 28.07
CA SER A 27 13.03 -0.62 28.36
C SER A 27 11.92 -1.66 28.54
N SER A 28 11.65 -2.48 27.53
CA SER A 28 10.66 -3.55 27.57
C SER A 28 11.21 -4.66 28.47
N LYS A 29 10.97 -4.53 29.78
CA LYS A 29 11.45 -5.49 30.79
C LYS A 29 10.71 -6.84 30.78
N SER A 30 9.76 -7.07 29.86
CA SER A 30 9.18 -8.41 29.66
C SER A 30 8.86 -8.65 28.18
N TYR A 31 8.93 -9.92 27.78
CA TYR A 31 8.34 -10.40 26.53
C TYR A 31 6.85 -9.98 26.50
N GLN A 32 6.44 -9.27 25.45
CA GLN A 32 5.03 -8.99 25.15
C GLN A 32 4.47 -10.14 24.30
N SER A 33 3.16 -10.38 24.37
CA SER A 33 2.49 -11.31 23.46
C SER A 33 2.42 -10.73 22.05
N GLU A 34 2.30 -11.60 21.03
CA GLU A 34 2.08 -11.18 19.63
C GLU A 34 0.86 -10.29 19.49
N SER A 35 -0.24 -10.60 20.19
CA SER A 35 -1.46 -9.78 20.19
C SER A 35 -1.22 -8.35 20.67
N LYS A 36 -0.39 -8.18 21.71
CA LYS A 36 -0.09 -6.84 22.25
C LYS A 36 0.84 -6.07 21.31
N LEU A 37 1.78 -6.76 20.67
CA LEU A 37 2.65 -6.16 19.65
C LEU A 37 1.86 -5.74 18.41
N GLU A 38 0.87 -6.54 17.99
CA GLU A 38 -0.02 -6.23 16.88
C GLU A 38 -0.90 -5.01 17.16
N GLU A 39 -1.53 -4.95 18.34
CA GLU A 39 -2.33 -3.79 18.77
C GLU A 39 -1.50 -2.49 18.80
N GLU A 40 -0.28 -2.55 19.36
CA GLU A 40 0.64 -1.41 19.40
C GLU A 40 1.08 -0.99 17.98
N PHE A 41 1.33 -1.95 17.08
CA PHE A 41 1.72 -1.68 15.70
C PHE A 41 0.59 -1.05 14.87
N ILE A 42 -0.65 -1.56 15.00
CA ILE A 42 -1.83 -0.97 14.35
C ILE A 42 -2.05 0.46 14.84
N SER A 43 -1.93 0.70 16.15
CA SER A 43 -2.05 2.03 16.74
C SER A 43 -1.00 3.00 16.19
N LEU A 44 0.25 2.55 16.07
CA LEU A 44 1.33 3.34 15.48
C LEU A 44 1.05 3.71 14.02
N LEU A 45 0.69 2.74 13.17
CA LEU A 45 0.35 3.00 11.77
C LEU A 45 -0.84 3.95 11.65
N THR A 46 -1.88 3.76 12.46
CA THR A 46 -3.06 4.64 12.46
C THR A 46 -2.68 6.07 12.84
N SER A 47 -1.77 6.26 13.81
CA SER A 47 -1.25 7.58 14.18
C SER A 47 -0.44 8.26 13.06
N GLN A 48 0.09 7.49 12.12
CA GLN A 48 0.80 7.96 10.92
C GLN A 48 -0.14 8.23 9.72
N GLY A 49 -1.45 8.04 9.90
CA GLY A 49 -2.46 8.31 8.87
C GLY A 49 -2.85 7.10 8.01
N TYR A 50 -2.40 5.89 8.36
CA TYR A 50 -2.91 4.67 7.74
C TYR A 50 -4.34 4.36 8.23
N GLU A 51 -5.25 4.08 7.31
CA GLU A 51 -6.62 3.69 7.65
C GLU A 51 -6.66 2.20 8.02
N TYR A 52 -7.24 1.88 9.18
CA TYR A 52 -7.51 0.50 9.56
C TYR A 52 -8.83 0.02 8.95
N LEU A 53 -8.78 -1.01 8.12
CA LEU A 53 -9.95 -1.64 7.50
C LEU A 53 -10.17 -3.04 8.08
N ASN A 54 -11.41 -3.33 8.48
CA ASN A 54 -11.79 -4.66 8.98
C ASN A 54 -12.22 -5.56 7.82
N ILE A 55 -11.26 -6.25 7.20
CA ILE A 55 -11.48 -7.13 6.05
C ILE A 55 -11.26 -8.59 6.47
N ASN A 56 -12.28 -9.44 6.30
CA ASN A 56 -12.27 -10.81 6.81
C ASN A 56 -12.46 -11.88 5.72
N SER A 57 -12.58 -11.46 4.46
CA SER A 57 -12.77 -12.37 3.32
C SER A 57 -11.99 -11.90 2.10
N GLU A 58 -11.80 -12.80 1.13
CA GLU A 58 -11.18 -12.45 -0.14
C GLU A 58 -12.08 -11.50 -0.93
N GLU A 59 -13.39 -11.71 -0.87
CA GLU A 59 -14.38 -10.89 -1.54
C GLU A 59 -14.31 -9.43 -1.07
N ASP A 60 -14.17 -9.21 0.25
CA ASP A 60 -13.99 -7.88 0.84
C ASP A 60 -12.70 -7.20 0.34
N LEU A 61 -11.60 -7.96 0.17
CA LEU A 61 -10.33 -7.45 -0.38
C LEU A 61 -10.51 -7.02 -1.83
N ILE A 62 -11.20 -7.82 -2.64
CA ILE A 62 -11.46 -7.54 -4.05
C ILE A 62 -12.35 -6.29 -4.19
N GLU A 63 -13.38 -6.17 -3.36
CA GLU A 63 -14.26 -4.99 -3.37
C GLU A 63 -13.50 -3.72 -2.95
N ASN A 64 -12.67 -3.81 -1.90
CA ASN A 64 -11.82 -2.68 -1.52
C ASN A 64 -10.84 -2.30 -2.63
N LEU A 65 -10.18 -3.27 -3.27
CA LEU A 65 -9.27 -3.03 -4.38
C LEU A 65 -9.97 -2.28 -5.52
N ARG A 66 -11.19 -2.71 -5.90
CA ARG A 66 -12.01 -1.99 -6.89
C ARG A 66 -12.20 -0.54 -6.50
N LYS A 67 -12.67 -0.27 -5.28
CA LYS A 67 -12.92 1.10 -4.79
C LYS A 67 -11.66 1.98 -4.83
N GLN A 68 -10.50 1.43 -4.44
CA GLN A 68 -9.25 2.20 -4.47
C GLN A 68 -8.79 2.49 -5.91
N LEU A 69 -8.91 1.52 -6.82
CA LEU A 69 -8.59 1.72 -8.23
C LEU A 69 -9.53 2.73 -8.90
N GLU A 70 -10.82 2.69 -8.58
CA GLU A 70 -11.80 3.66 -9.06
C GLU A 70 -11.44 5.08 -8.60
N LYS A 71 -11.08 5.23 -7.32
CA LYS A 71 -10.68 6.50 -6.70
C LYS A 71 -9.43 7.09 -7.36
N VAL A 72 -8.37 6.31 -7.53
CA VAL A 72 -7.11 6.81 -8.10
C VAL A 72 -7.23 7.11 -9.59
N ASN A 73 -8.07 6.38 -10.33
CA ASN A 73 -8.27 6.56 -11.77
C ASN A 73 -9.41 7.51 -12.14
N SER A 74 -10.15 8.02 -11.16
CA SER A 74 -11.39 8.80 -11.35
C SER A 74 -12.32 8.12 -12.37
N TYR A 75 -12.53 6.82 -12.17
CA TYR A 75 -13.28 5.95 -13.07
C TYR A 75 -14.17 5.03 -12.27
N THR A 76 -15.36 4.70 -12.76
CA THR A 76 -16.24 3.72 -12.13
C THR A 76 -16.38 2.54 -13.08
N PHE A 77 -15.99 1.35 -12.62
CA PHE A 77 -16.13 0.15 -13.45
C PHE A 77 -17.58 -0.29 -13.48
N THR A 78 -18.03 -0.85 -14.60
CA THR A 78 -19.18 -1.76 -14.59
C THR A 78 -18.77 -3.09 -13.97
N ASP A 79 -19.72 -3.89 -13.49
CA ASP A 79 -19.39 -5.20 -12.91
C ASP A 79 -18.73 -6.14 -13.93
N ALA A 80 -19.19 -6.09 -15.19
CA ALA A 80 -18.60 -6.86 -16.28
C ALA A 80 -17.18 -6.39 -16.65
N GLU A 81 -16.95 -5.08 -16.64
CA GLU A 81 -15.61 -4.51 -16.83
C GLU A 81 -14.68 -4.92 -15.71
N TRP A 82 -15.13 -4.82 -14.46
CA TRP A 82 -14.36 -5.19 -13.29
C TRP A 82 -14.00 -6.67 -13.29
N GLU A 83 -14.96 -7.56 -13.53
CA GLU A 83 -14.70 -9.01 -13.54
C GLU A 83 -13.65 -9.39 -14.60
N ARG A 84 -13.79 -8.84 -15.82
CA ARG A 84 -12.84 -9.04 -16.91
C ARG A 84 -11.46 -8.49 -16.56
N PHE A 85 -11.40 -7.24 -16.09
CA PHE A 85 -10.14 -6.58 -15.74
C PHE A 85 -9.41 -7.29 -14.60
N PHE A 86 -10.14 -7.66 -13.55
CA PHE A 86 -9.60 -8.37 -12.40
C PHE A 86 -9.00 -9.71 -12.84
N LYS A 87 -9.74 -10.52 -13.60
CA LYS A 87 -9.29 -11.84 -14.04
C LYS A 87 -8.15 -11.81 -15.06
N GLU A 88 -8.18 -10.87 -16.00
CA GLU A 88 -7.17 -10.82 -17.08
C GLU A 88 -5.90 -10.08 -16.65
N CYS A 89 -6.03 -8.98 -15.89
CA CYS A 89 -4.93 -8.07 -15.60
C CYS A 89 -4.37 -8.18 -14.17
N ILE A 90 -5.21 -8.44 -13.16
CA ILE A 90 -4.80 -8.41 -11.75
C ILE A 90 -4.52 -9.81 -11.22
N SER A 91 -5.50 -10.71 -11.30
CA SER A 91 -5.50 -12.06 -10.74
C SER A 91 -5.59 -13.13 -11.82
N ASN A 92 -4.73 -13.01 -12.85
CA ASN A 92 -4.63 -14.05 -13.86
C ASN A 92 -4.08 -15.35 -13.23
N PRO A 93 -4.79 -16.49 -13.35
CA PRO A 93 -4.41 -17.75 -12.71
C PRO A 93 -3.10 -18.35 -13.26
N ASN A 94 -2.64 -17.89 -14.43
CA ASN A 94 -1.38 -18.34 -15.03
C ASN A 94 -0.15 -17.54 -14.54
N GLU A 95 -0.36 -16.50 -13.73
CA GLU A 95 0.71 -15.61 -13.26
C GLU A 95 1.12 -15.93 -11.82
N GLY A 96 2.42 -16.08 -11.58
CA GLY A 96 3.00 -16.28 -10.25
C GLY A 96 3.58 -14.99 -9.66
N ILE A 97 4.35 -15.13 -8.58
CA ILE A 97 4.93 -14.00 -7.82
C ILE A 97 5.85 -13.14 -8.71
N VAL A 98 6.56 -13.74 -9.66
CA VAL A 98 7.47 -13.02 -10.58
C VAL A 98 6.68 -12.07 -11.48
N GLU A 99 5.60 -12.55 -12.09
CA GLU A 99 4.74 -11.78 -12.97
C GLU A 99 4.01 -10.66 -12.20
N LYS A 100 3.54 -10.93 -10.98
CA LYS A 100 2.95 -9.89 -10.12
C LYS A 100 3.96 -8.81 -9.74
N THR A 101 5.19 -9.20 -9.41
CA THR A 101 6.27 -8.25 -9.11
C THR A 101 6.57 -7.36 -10.32
N ARG A 102 6.64 -7.96 -11.51
CA ARG A 102 6.85 -7.22 -12.77
C ARG A 102 5.72 -6.24 -13.05
N LYS A 103 4.46 -6.59 -12.79
CA LYS A 103 3.33 -5.66 -12.92
C LYS A 103 3.50 -4.44 -12.02
N ILE A 104 3.84 -4.64 -10.75
CA ILE A 104 3.99 -3.50 -9.82
C ILE A 104 5.18 -2.62 -10.21
N GLN A 105 6.29 -3.22 -10.62
CA GLN A 105 7.55 -2.49 -10.81
C GLN A 105 7.75 -1.92 -12.22
N GLN A 106 7.18 -2.55 -13.25
CA GLN A 106 7.43 -2.22 -14.66
C GLN A 106 6.12 -1.93 -15.41
N ASP A 107 5.14 -2.81 -15.29
CA ASP A 107 3.86 -2.69 -16.01
C ASP A 107 2.74 -2.15 -15.10
N HIS A 108 2.98 -1.08 -14.34
CA HIS A 108 1.98 -0.59 -13.38
C HIS A 108 0.72 -0.05 -14.08
N ILE A 109 0.82 0.30 -15.36
CA ILE A 109 -0.31 0.73 -16.19
C ILE A 109 -0.92 -0.50 -16.87
N GLN A 110 -2.19 -0.79 -16.58
CA GLN A 110 -2.95 -1.88 -17.20
C GLN A 110 -4.04 -1.33 -18.13
N ILE A 111 -4.31 -2.02 -19.23
CA ILE A 111 -5.28 -1.56 -20.23
C ILE A 111 -6.65 -2.18 -19.91
N LEU A 112 -7.61 -1.34 -19.54
CA LEU A 112 -9.02 -1.71 -19.46
C LEU A 112 -9.64 -1.66 -20.86
N LYS A 113 -10.26 -2.77 -21.29
CA LYS A 113 -11.21 -2.78 -22.41
C LYS A 113 -12.59 -2.46 -21.87
N ARG A 114 -13.20 -1.39 -22.35
CA ARG A 114 -14.51 -0.91 -21.91
C ARG A 114 -15.62 -1.58 -22.70
N ASP A 115 -16.83 -1.56 -22.16
CA ASP A 115 -17.98 -2.21 -22.80
C ASP A 115 -18.41 -1.51 -24.11
N ASP A 116 -18.02 -0.25 -24.29
CA ASP A 116 -18.20 0.52 -25.54
C ASP A 116 -17.14 0.19 -26.63
N GLY A 117 -16.23 -0.75 -26.36
CA GLY A 117 -15.15 -1.14 -27.26
C GLY A 117 -13.92 -0.23 -27.23
N THR A 118 -13.96 0.87 -26.45
CA THR A 118 -12.79 1.73 -26.25
C THR A 118 -11.84 1.14 -25.20
N THR A 119 -10.64 1.70 -25.10
CA THR A 119 -9.64 1.30 -24.11
C THR A 119 -9.28 2.45 -23.19
N LYS A 120 -9.03 2.17 -21.92
CA LYS A 120 -8.57 3.15 -20.92
C LYS A 120 -7.38 2.60 -20.15
N ASN A 121 -6.38 3.45 -19.92
CA ASN A 121 -5.28 3.13 -19.02
C ASN A 121 -5.76 3.23 -17.57
N ILE A 122 -5.51 2.17 -16.81
CA ILE A 122 -5.69 2.09 -15.37
C ILE A 122 -4.29 2.12 -14.74
N TYR A 123 -4.06 3.14 -13.92
CA TYR A 123 -2.83 3.38 -13.15
C TYR A 123 -2.96 2.84 -11.74
#